data_AF-A0ABD4U5R4-F1
#
_entry.id   AF-A0ABD4U5R4-F1
#
_cell.length_a   1.000
_cell.length_b   1.000
_cell.length_c   1.000
_cell.angle_alpha   90.00
_cell.angle_beta   90.00
_cell.angle_gamma   90.00
#
_symmetry.space_group_name_H-M   'P 1'
#
loop_
_entity.id
_entity.type
_entity.pdbx_description
1 polymer ?
#
loop_
_entity_poly.entity_id
_entity_poly.type
_entity_poly.pdbx_seq_one_letter_code
_entity_poly.pdbx_strand_id
1 'polypeptide(L)'
;MKAVSIEPRLQECFQHWQKNMVRYGLKAKLGQFYTNEDETAVLYEQGDFLFLAGQADMALLADYRDFCKPDYRILISEEASWQGCLSSCPALSPFTRYAFKDEADFDDKVLKNIVEQLSEQFCMEAINQRTYQELAQEEWSQDLQGNFATFKDFQEGGAFGFVIRKGQEIVAGVSTALVYQKAIEIEIATKPTYQQQGLATVLGAKMILASLQCGVFPLWDAHNEASKKIAEKLGYQCLGAYPAYELKSVTDRRNHDPRTIME
;
A
#
# COMPACT_ATOMS: atom_id res chain seq x y z
N MET A 1 -18.68 -6.23 -18.43
CA MET A 1 -17.38 -5.53 -18.21
C MET A 1 -16.40 -5.76 -19.36
N LYS A 2 -15.64 -4.73 -19.78
CA LYS A 2 -14.48 -4.86 -20.67
C LYS A 2 -13.22 -4.47 -19.89
N ALA A 3 -12.19 -5.33 -19.89
CA ALA A 3 -10.85 -4.92 -19.47
C ALA A 3 -10.26 -4.09 -20.61
N VAL A 4 -9.83 -2.88 -20.31
CA VAL A 4 -9.35 -1.95 -21.32
C VAL A 4 -7.92 -1.56 -20.95
N SER A 5 -7.01 -1.62 -21.93
CA SER A 5 -5.68 -1.04 -21.76
C SER A 5 -5.80 0.44 -21.40
N ILE A 6 -4.79 1.03 -20.75
CA ILE A 6 -4.81 2.43 -20.33
C ILE A 6 -5.25 3.35 -21.48
N GLU A 7 -6.51 3.78 -21.44
CA GLU A 7 -7.13 4.64 -22.45
C GLU A 7 -7.12 6.08 -21.94
N PRO A 8 -6.59 7.05 -22.72
CA PRO A 8 -6.49 8.45 -22.28
C PRO A 8 -7.80 9.02 -21.75
N ARG A 9 -8.94 8.68 -22.36
CA ARG A 9 -10.27 9.14 -21.92
C ARG A 9 -10.65 8.67 -20.52
N LEU A 10 -10.29 7.44 -20.12
CA LEU A 10 -10.62 6.91 -18.80
C LEU A 10 -9.75 7.54 -17.70
N GLN A 11 -8.56 8.03 -18.05
CA GLN A 11 -7.71 8.77 -17.12
C GLN A 11 -8.32 10.12 -16.72
N GLU A 12 -9.16 10.73 -17.58
CA GLU A 12 -9.80 12.01 -17.30
C GLU A 12 -10.71 11.94 -16.07
N CYS A 13 -11.31 10.78 -15.78
CA CYS A 13 -12.07 10.54 -14.55
C CYS A 13 -11.22 10.71 -13.27
N PHE A 14 -9.89 10.63 -13.39
CA PHE A 14 -8.96 10.77 -12.27
C PHE A 14 -8.21 12.11 -12.27
N GLN A 15 -8.56 13.06 -13.15
CA GLN A 15 -7.80 14.31 -13.31
C GLN A 15 -7.73 15.19 -12.04
N HIS A 16 -8.72 15.06 -11.15
CA HIS A 16 -8.81 15.82 -9.90
C HIS A 16 -8.35 15.04 -8.67
N TRP A 17 -7.94 13.77 -8.86
CA TRP A 17 -7.53 12.92 -7.76
C TRP A 17 -6.24 13.41 -7.09
N GLN A 18 -6.24 13.39 -5.76
CA GLN A 18 -5.10 13.85 -4.97
C GLN A 18 -4.16 12.71 -4.52
N LYS A 19 -4.61 11.45 -4.58
CA LYS A 19 -3.79 10.30 -4.17
C LYS A 19 -2.54 10.15 -5.03
N ASN A 20 -1.38 10.09 -4.37
CA ASN A 20 -0.09 9.94 -5.04
C ASN A 20 -0.04 8.65 -5.87
N MET A 21 -0.49 7.51 -5.34
CA MET A 21 -0.57 6.27 -6.11
C MET A 21 -1.32 6.45 -7.44
N VAL A 22 -2.44 7.17 -7.44
CA VAL A 22 -3.19 7.48 -8.67
C VAL A 22 -2.40 8.41 -9.58
N ARG A 23 -1.99 9.59 -9.07
CA ARG A 23 -1.27 10.60 -9.86
C ARG A 23 0.01 10.05 -10.49
N TYR A 24 0.81 9.33 -9.72
CA TYR A 24 2.07 8.75 -10.17
C TYR A 24 1.85 7.49 -11.03
N GLY A 25 0.91 6.61 -10.66
CA GLY A 25 0.58 5.40 -11.41
C GLY A 25 0.10 5.70 -12.82
N LEU A 26 -0.82 6.65 -12.97
CA LEU A 26 -1.33 7.10 -14.27
C LEU A 26 -0.22 7.67 -15.16
N LYS A 27 0.62 8.55 -14.59
CA LYS A 27 1.77 9.13 -15.29
C LYS A 27 2.78 8.07 -15.72
N ALA A 28 2.99 7.04 -14.88
CA ALA A 28 3.86 5.91 -15.16
C ALA A 28 3.22 4.86 -16.10
N LYS A 29 1.94 5.01 -16.46
CA LYS A 29 1.16 4.05 -17.24
C LYS A 29 1.14 2.66 -16.61
N LEU A 30 1.00 2.61 -15.29
CA LEU A 30 0.86 1.37 -14.52
C LEU A 30 -0.61 1.06 -14.26
N GLY A 31 -0.92 -0.21 -14.02
CA GLY A 31 -2.25 -0.68 -13.64
C GLY A 31 -3.20 -0.97 -14.80
N GLN A 32 -4.46 -1.25 -14.47
CA GLN A 32 -5.50 -1.61 -15.43
C GLN A 32 -6.81 -0.86 -15.14
N PHE A 33 -7.62 -0.66 -16.18
CA PHE A 33 -8.92 0.00 -16.06
C PHE A 33 -10.07 -0.95 -16.36
N TYR A 34 -11.16 -0.75 -15.64
CA TYR A 34 -12.44 -1.40 -15.85
C TYR A 34 -13.54 -0.35 -15.78
N THR A 35 -14.51 -0.44 -16.69
CA THR A 35 -15.59 0.55 -16.77
C THR A 35 -16.90 -0.09 -17.17
N ASN A 36 -18.01 0.55 -16.82
CA ASN A 36 -19.34 0.16 -17.25
C ASN A 36 -19.60 0.58 -18.71
N GLU A 37 -20.70 0.11 -19.30
CA GLU A 37 -20.96 0.30 -20.75
C GLU A 37 -21.07 1.78 -21.15
N ASP A 38 -21.63 2.61 -20.27
CA ASP A 38 -21.81 4.05 -20.47
C ASP A 38 -20.60 4.89 -20.05
N GLU A 39 -19.53 4.25 -19.54
CA GLU A 39 -18.29 4.88 -19.09
C GLU A 39 -18.46 5.97 -18.02
N THR A 40 -19.53 5.85 -17.22
CA THR A 40 -19.84 6.77 -16.13
C THR A 40 -19.11 6.39 -14.84
N ALA A 41 -18.71 5.12 -14.71
CA ALA A 41 -18.01 4.57 -13.57
C ALA A 41 -16.69 3.93 -14.03
N VAL A 42 -15.58 4.26 -13.36
CA VAL A 42 -14.26 3.74 -13.72
C VAL A 42 -13.55 3.21 -12.49
N LEU A 43 -13.06 1.97 -12.59
CA LEU A 43 -12.21 1.33 -11.61
C LEU A 43 -10.77 1.32 -12.15
N TYR A 44 -9.83 1.81 -11.35
CA TYR A 44 -8.41 1.80 -11.65
C TYR A 44 -7.70 0.86 -10.66
N GLU A 45 -7.22 -0.27 -11.17
CA GLU A 45 -6.50 -1.28 -10.40
C GLU A 45 -4.99 -1.02 -10.45
N GLN A 46 -4.34 -0.99 -9.27
CA GLN A 46 -2.90 -0.89 -9.15
C GLN A 46 -2.40 -1.56 -7.86
N GLY A 47 -1.67 -2.68 -8.01
CA GLY A 47 -1.27 -3.50 -6.87
C GLY A 47 -2.50 -4.01 -6.11
N ASP A 48 -2.49 -3.87 -4.78
CA ASP A 48 -3.63 -4.26 -3.94
C ASP A 48 -4.75 -3.21 -3.89
N PHE A 49 -4.62 -2.11 -4.64
CA PHE A 49 -5.58 -1.01 -4.60
C PHE A 49 -6.52 -1.02 -5.80
N LEU A 50 -7.78 -0.69 -5.52
CA LEU A 50 -8.77 -0.36 -6.52
C LEU A 50 -9.30 1.06 -6.24
N PHE A 51 -9.04 1.98 -7.16
CA PHE A 51 -9.47 3.37 -7.09
C PHE A 51 -10.75 3.54 -7.91
N LEU A 52 -11.82 4.04 -7.28
CA LEU A 52 -13.15 4.12 -7.88
C LEU A 52 -13.54 5.57 -8.17
N ALA A 53 -13.65 5.92 -9.45
CA ALA A 53 -13.97 7.27 -9.92
C ALA A 53 -15.30 7.32 -10.70
N GLY A 54 -15.81 8.54 -10.90
CA GLY A 54 -17.08 8.78 -11.57
C GLY A 54 -18.30 8.45 -10.71
N GLN A 55 -19.41 8.15 -11.35
CA GLN A 55 -20.66 7.81 -10.69
C GLN A 55 -20.58 6.41 -10.07
N ALA A 56 -21.13 6.24 -8.86
CA ALA A 56 -21.09 4.94 -8.20
C ALA A 56 -21.92 3.88 -8.93
N ASP A 57 -21.29 2.74 -9.19
CA ASP A 57 -21.90 1.58 -9.83
C ASP A 57 -21.47 0.29 -9.11
N MET A 58 -22.29 -0.15 -8.15
CA MET A 58 -22.00 -1.37 -7.39
C MET A 58 -22.10 -2.65 -8.24
N ALA A 59 -22.78 -2.61 -9.39
CA ALA A 59 -22.82 -3.74 -10.32
C ALA A 59 -21.48 -3.88 -11.04
N LEU A 60 -20.86 -2.77 -11.47
CA LEU A 60 -19.49 -2.79 -12.01
C LEU A 60 -18.48 -3.36 -11.00
N LEU A 61 -18.58 -2.98 -9.73
CA LEU A 61 -17.71 -3.53 -8.68
C LEU A 61 -17.94 -5.04 -8.47
N ALA A 62 -19.17 -5.52 -8.58
CA ALA A 62 -19.48 -6.94 -8.51
C ALA A 62 -18.91 -7.71 -9.72
N ASP A 63 -19.14 -7.19 -10.94
CA ASP A 63 -18.59 -7.73 -12.19
C ASP A 63 -17.06 -7.84 -12.13
N TYR A 64 -16.38 -6.79 -11.63
CA TYR A 64 -14.93 -6.80 -11.43
C TYR A 64 -14.50 -7.94 -10.52
N ARG A 65 -15.19 -8.14 -9.39
CA ARG A 65 -14.87 -9.21 -8.44
C ARG A 65 -15.07 -10.60 -9.05
N ASP A 66 -16.14 -10.80 -9.82
CA ASP A 66 -16.43 -12.10 -10.43
C ASP A 66 -15.47 -12.44 -11.57
N PHE A 67 -15.04 -11.43 -12.33
CA PHE A 67 -14.13 -11.59 -13.46
C PHE A 67 -12.65 -11.69 -13.03
N CYS A 68 -12.18 -10.74 -12.21
CA CYS A 68 -10.77 -10.68 -11.79
C CYS A 68 -10.47 -11.65 -10.64
N LYS A 69 -11.48 -12.00 -9.84
CA LYS A 69 -11.37 -12.87 -8.65
C LYS A 69 -10.15 -12.52 -7.78
N PRO A 70 -9.99 -11.24 -7.37
CA PRO A 70 -8.83 -10.85 -6.61
C PRO A 70 -8.87 -11.48 -5.21
N ASP A 71 -7.72 -11.91 -4.71
CA ASP A 71 -7.60 -12.46 -3.36
C ASP A 71 -7.86 -11.37 -2.29
N TYR A 72 -7.33 -10.17 -2.52
CA TYR A 72 -7.46 -9.00 -1.63
C TYR A 72 -7.47 -7.69 -2.43
N ARG A 73 -8.29 -6.73 -1.99
CA ARG A 73 -8.28 -5.34 -2.51
C ARG A 73 -8.65 -4.33 -1.44
N ILE A 74 -7.91 -3.22 -1.43
CA ILE A 74 -8.24 -1.98 -0.73
C ILE A 74 -8.97 -1.06 -1.70
N LEU A 75 -10.23 -0.78 -1.41
CA LEU A 75 -11.08 0.10 -2.20
C LEU A 75 -10.95 1.53 -1.67
N ILE A 76 -10.65 2.48 -2.57
CA ILE A 76 -10.51 3.90 -2.25
C ILE A 76 -11.32 4.73 -3.24
N SER A 77 -12.01 5.76 -2.76
CA SER A 77 -12.66 6.74 -3.62
C SER A 77 -12.59 8.14 -3.00
N GLU A 78 -12.36 9.16 -3.83
CA GLU A 78 -12.56 10.57 -3.47
C GLU A 78 -13.99 11.06 -3.78
N GLU A 79 -14.82 10.21 -4.41
CA GLU A 79 -16.18 10.55 -4.83
C GLU A 79 -17.22 10.23 -3.74
N ALA A 80 -18.05 11.22 -3.40
CA ALA A 80 -19.06 11.07 -2.35
C ALA A 80 -20.10 9.97 -2.66
N SER A 81 -20.47 9.79 -3.94
CA SER A 81 -21.38 8.73 -4.39
C SER A 81 -20.82 7.34 -4.06
N TRP A 82 -19.54 7.11 -4.38
CA TRP A 82 -18.86 5.85 -4.11
C TRP A 82 -18.70 5.61 -2.62
N GLN A 83 -18.22 6.61 -1.87
CA GLN A 83 -18.09 6.49 -0.41
C GLN A 83 -19.42 6.15 0.26
N GLY A 84 -20.54 6.73 -0.19
CA GLY A 84 -21.88 6.41 0.30
C GLY A 84 -22.28 4.95 0.06
N CYS A 85 -22.09 4.46 -1.16
CA CYS A 85 -22.38 3.07 -1.53
C CYS A 85 -21.47 2.07 -0.80
N LEU A 86 -20.16 2.33 -0.73
CA LEU A 86 -19.19 1.46 -0.07
C LEU A 86 -19.44 1.37 1.43
N SER A 87 -19.73 2.50 2.08
CA SER A 87 -20.01 2.55 3.53
C SER A 87 -21.31 1.83 3.90
N SER A 88 -22.29 1.83 2.99
CA SER A 88 -23.58 1.15 3.19
C SER A 88 -23.55 -0.33 2.78
N CYS A 89 -22.44 -0.80 2.19
CA CYS A 89 -22.31 -2.19 1.73
C CYS A 89 -22.01 -3.12 2.93
N PRO A 90 -22.91 -4.07 3.28
CA PRO A 90 -22.74 -4.90 4.46
C PRO A 90 -21.55 -5.87 4.35
N ALA A 91 -21.09 -6.16 3.14
CA ALA A 91 -19.95 -7.04 2.87
C ALA A 91 -18.58 -6.35 3.02
N LEU A 92 -18.56 -5.03 3.17
CA LEU A 92 -17.33 -4.24 3.30
C LEU A 92 -17.12 -3.76 4.74
N SER A 93 -15.87 -3.69 5.15
CA SER A 93 -15.42 -3.07 6.39
C SER A 93 -14.73 -1.74 6.06
N PRO A 94 -15.23 -0.60 6.57
CA PRO A 94 -14.52 0.66 6.45
C PRO A 94 -13.36 0.74 7.45
N PHE A 95 -12.26 1.34 7.02
CA PHE A 95 -11.14 1.70 7.89
C PHE A 95 -10.53 3.04 7.45
N THR A 96 -9.66 3.60 8.28
CA THR A 96 -9.07 4.93 8.06
C THR A 96 -7.61 4.82 7.67
N ARG A 97 -7.25 5.46 6.56
CA ARG A 97 -5.88 5.64 6.08
C ARG A 97 -5.49 7.12 6.16
N TYR A 98 -4.19 7.41 6.04
CA TYR A 98 -3.68 8.78 6.11
C TYR A 98 -2.74 9.07 4.96
N ALA A 99 -3.04 10.15 4.23
CA ALA A 99 -2.23 10.60 3.11
C ALA A 99 -1.12 11.56 3.59
N PHE A 100 0.00 11.57 2.88
CA PHE A 100 1.13 12.45 3.12
C PHE A 100 1.52 13.21 1.85
N LYS A 101 2.20 14.35 2.04
CA LYS A 101 2.81 15.08 0.93
C LYS A 101 3.84 14.23 0.19
N ASP A 102 3.96 14.47 -1.11
CA ASP A 102 5.01 13.95 -2.01
C ASP A 102 6.31 14.78 -1.97
N GLU A 103 6.49 15.56 -0.91
CA GLU A 103 7.65 16.40 -0.61
C GLU A 103 7.91 16.43 0.89
N ALA A 104 9.18 16.46 1.28
CA ALA A 104 9.62 16.63 2.67
C ALA A 104 11.07 17.12 2.71
N ASP A 105 11.39 17.92 3.72
CA ASP A 105 12.77 18.29 4.06
C ASP A 105 13.27 17.37 5.19
N PHE A 106 13.76 16.20 4.80
CA PHE A 106 14.18 15.18 5.75
C PHE A 106 15.48 15.58 6.47
N ASP A 107 15.48 15.51 7.80
CA ASP A 107 16.69 15.72 8.58
C ASP A 107 17.58 14.47 8.56
N ASP A 108 18.55 14.50 7.66
CA ASP A 108 19.59 13.48 7.47
C ASP A 108 20.26 13.01 8.76
N LYS A 109 20.50 13.92 9.73
CA LYS A 109 21.17 13.59 10.99
C LYS A 109 20.21 12.85 11.92
N VAL A 110 18.95 13.29 12.00
CA VAL A 110 17.91 12.62 12.78
C VAL A 110 17.69 11.20 12.24
N LEU A 111 17.58 11.04 10.92
CA LEU A 111 17.39 9.73 10.30
C LEU A 111 18.57 8.80 10.54
N LYS A 112 19.82 9.28 10.39
CA LYS A 112 21.03 8.47 10.68
C LYS A 112 21.07 8.03 12.14
N ASN A 113 20.78 8.94 13.07
CA ASN A 113 20.72 8.61 14.50
C ASN A 113 19.61 7.59 14.82
N ILE A 114 18.45 7.65 14.15
CA ILE A 114 17.40 6.63 14.29
C ILE A 114 17.91 5.25 13.82
N VAL A 115 18.64 5.19 12.70
CA VAL A 115 19.19 3.93 12.18
C VAL A 115 20.25 3.36 13.14
N GLU A 116 21.11 4.21 13.71
CA GLU A 116 22.15 3.83 14.66
C GLU A 116 21.62 3.29 16.00
N GLN A 117 20.35 3.57 16.34
CA GLN A 117 19.70 3.05 17.54
C GLN A 117 19.22 1.59 17.41
N LEU A 118 19.43 0.94 16.26
CA LEU A 118 19.11 -0.47 16.11
C LEU A 118 19.94 -1.29 17.11
N SER A 119 19.24 -2.03 17.98
CA SER A 119 19.88 -2.88 18.99
C SER A 119 20.80 -3.92 18.35
N GLU A 120 21.96 -4.16 18.98
CA GLU A 120 23.00 -5.10 18.51
C GLU A 120 22.52 -6.55 18.33
N GLN A 121 21.39 -6.93 18.95
CA GLN A 121 20.78 -8.25 18.74
C GLN A 121 20.18 -8.42 17.33
N PHE A 122 20.04 -7.33 16.59
CA PHE A 122 19.46 -7.30 15.25
C PHE A 122 20.52 -6.96 14.21
N CYS A 123 20.38 -7.54 13.02
CA CYS A 123 21.20 -7.24 11.86
C CYS A 123 20.32 -6.72 10.73
N MET A 124 20.69 -5.59 10.13
CA MET A 124 20.00 -5.06 8.95
C MET A 124 20.77 -5.42 7.69
N GLU A 125 20.09 -5.92 6.67
CA GLU A 125 20.67 -6.23 5.37
C GLU A 125 19.77 -5.74 4.22
N ALA A 126 20.38 -5.46 3.07
CA ALA A 126 19.63 -5.11 1.87
C ALA A 126 18.89 -6.33 1.31
N ILE A 127 17.72 -6.09 0.71
CA ILE A 127 16.99 -7.12 -0.03
C ILE A 127 17.85 -7.56 -1.24
N ASN A 128 18.00 -8.87 -1.37
CA ASN A 128 18.68 -9.58 -2.43
C ASN A 128 17.81 -10.78 -2.84
N GLN A 129 18.26 -11.58 -3.81
CA GLN A 129 17.46 -12.69 -4.31
C GLN A 129 17.01 -13.68 -3.23
N ARG A 130 17.87 -13.99 -2.26
CA ARG A 130 17.55 -14.92 -1.16
C ARG A 130 16.50 -14.31 -0.23
N THR A 131 16.73 -13.09 0.26
CA THR A 131 15.77 -12.43 1.17
C THR A 131 14.43 -12.19 0.49
N TYR A 132 14.44 -11.78 -0.78
CA TYR A 132 13.21 -11.59 -1.56
C TYR A 132 12.37 -12.87 -1.63
N GLN A 133 13.00 -14.03 -1.79
CA GLN A 133 12.30 -15.33 -1.77
C GLN A 133 11.81 -15.72 -0.36
N GLU A 134 12.57 -15.37 0.69
CA GLU A 134 12.15 -15.60 2.08
C GLU A 134 10.90 -14.78 2.45
N LEU A 135 10.74 -13.56 1.90
CA LEU A 135 9.57 -12.71 2.16
C LEU A 135 8.23 -13.36 1.75
N ALA A 136 8.21 -14.19 0.71
CA ALA A 136 7.01 -14.91 0.26
C ALA A 136 6.56 -16.06 1.19
N GLN A 137 7.38 -16.43 2.18
CA GLN A 137 7.14 -17.64 2.97
C GLN A 137 6.16 -17.44 4.12
N GLU A 138 5.94 -16.19 4.54
CA GLU A 138 5.05 -15.84 5.63
C GLU A 138 4.05 -14.76 5.22
N GLU A 139 2.80 -14.91 5.65
CA GLU A 139 1.70 -13.98 5.36
C GLU A 139 2.03 -12.53 5.78
N TRP A 140 2.75 -12.35 6.90
CA TRP A 140 3.08 -11.02 7.40
C TRP A 140 4.07 -10.25 6.50
N SER A 141 4.82 -10.94 5.64
CA SER A 141 5.93 -10.37 4.86
C SER A 141 5.75 -10.42 3.35
N GLN A 142 4.73 -11.13 2.85
CA GLN A 142 4.56 -11.36 1.40
C GLN A 142 4.43 -10.05 0.61
N ASP A 143 3.75 -9.04 1.17
CA ASP A 143 3.52 -7.75 0.51
C ASP A 143 4.83 -6.95 0.31
N LEU A 144 5.89 -7.29 1.06
CA LEU A 144 7.22 -6.69 0.88
C LEU A 144 7.91 -7.13 -0.42
N GLN A 145 7.38 -8.12 -1.14
CA GLN A 145 7.83 -8.40 -2.51
C GLN A 145 7.40 -7.29 -3.48
N GLY A 146 6.39 -6.50 -3.12
CA GLY A 146 5.84 -5.45 -3.97
C GLY A 146 5.16 -5.99 -5.23
N ASN A 147 4.82 -5.11 -6.15
CA ASN A 147 4.13 -5.46 -7.38
C ASN A 147 5.11 -5.93 -8.48
N PHE A 148 5.96 -6.92 -8.16
CA PHE A 148 6.98 -7.46 -9.04
C PHE A 148 6.85 -8.99 -9.16
N ALA A 149 6.90 -9.50 -10.39
CA ALA A 149 6.75 -10.95 -10.62
C ALA A 149 7.98 -11.74 -10.15
N THR A 150 9.17 -11.15 -10.21
CA THR A 150 10.43 -11.79 -9.79
C THR A 150 11.38 -10.79 -9.15
N PHE A 151 12.38 -11.29 -8.43
CA PHE A 151 13.48 -10.46 -7.93
C PHE A 151 14.26 -9.77 -9.07
N LYS A 152 14.29 -10.36 -10.27
CA LYS A 152 14.90 -9.72 -11.43
C LYS A 152 14.12 -8.48 -11.83
N ASP A 153 12.79 -8.57 -11.89
CA ASP A 153 11.92 -7.43 -12.20
C ASP A 153 12.02 -6.34 -11.13
N PHE A 154 12.10 -6.75 -9.85
CA PHE A 154 12.39 -5.84 -8.73
C PHE A 154 13.68 -5.05 -8.98
N GLN A 155 14.79 -5.74 -9.26
CA GLN A 155 16.09 -5.11 -9.46
C GLN A 155 16.13 -4.24 -10.73
N GLU A 156 15.61 -4.74 -11.86
CA GLU A 156 15.58 -4.01 -13.14
C GLU A 156 14.63 -2.80 -13.10
N GLY A 157 13.58 -2.88 -12.29
CA GLY A 157 12.68 -1.76 -12.01
C GLY A 157 13.31 -0.67 -11.15
N GLY A 158 14.52 -0.86 -10.61
CA GLY A 158 15.18 0.09 -9.71
C GLY A 158 14.62 0.06 -8.28
N ALA A 159 13.90 -1.01 -7.92
CA ALA A 159 13.39 -1.21 -6.57
C ALA A 159 14.51 -1.63 -5.60
N PHE A 160 14.35 -1.24 -4.34
CA PHE A 160 15.26 -1.63 -3.25
C PHE A 160 14.51 -1.67 -1.93
N GLY A 161 15.17 -2.25 -0.92
CA GLY A 161 14.62 -2.37 0.42
C GLY A 161 15.61 -3.01 1.37
N PHE A 162 15.20 -3.14 2.63
CA PHE A 162 16.01 -3.65 3.72
C PHE A 162 15.18 -4.55 4.62
N VAL A 163 15.81 -5.59 5.15
CA VAL A 163 15.22 -6.45 6.17
C VAL A 163 16.04 -6.38 7.46
N ILE A 164 15.37 -6.57 8.59
CA ILE A 164 15.99 -6.75 9.89
C ILE A 164 15.86 -8.22 10.28
N ARG A 165 16.97 -8.83 10.68
CA ARG A 165 17.04 -10.18 11.22
C ARG A 165 17.33 -10.22 12.70
N LYS A 166 16.82 -11.26 13.36
CA LYS A 166 17.31 -11.73 14.66
C LYS A 166 17.85 -13.15 14.49
N GLY A 167 19.18 -13.29 14.49
CA GLY A 167 19.82 -14.54 14.07
C GLY A 167 19.55 -14.82 12.58
N GLN A 168 18.94 -15.98 12.27
CA GLN A 168 18.58 -16.37 10.89
C GLN A 168 17.19 -15.88 10.47
N GLU A 169 16.33 -15.47 11.41
CA GLU A 169 14.93 -15.12 11.14
C GLU A 169 14.80 -13.66 10.67
N ILE A 170 14.06 -13.41 9.59
CA ILE A 170 13.60 -12.06 9.22
C ILE A 170 12.45 -11.69 10.17
N VAL A 171 12.57 -10.53 10.83
CA VAL A 171 11.58 -10.06 11.83
C VAL A 171 10.88 -8.76 11.42
N ALA A 172 11.44 -8.02 10.47
CA ALA A 172 10.84 -6.83 9.89
C ALA A 172 11.46 -6.53 8.51
N GLY A 173 10.75 -5.78 7.67
CA GLY A 173 11.28 -5.31 6.39
C GLY A 173 10.61 -4.04 5.91
N VAL A 174 11.35 -3.29 5.09
CA VAL A 174 10.85 -2.21 4.24
C VAL A 174 11.25 -2.51 2.82
N SER A 175 10.32 -2.32 1.89
CA SER A 175 10.55 -2.57 0.48
C SER A 175 9.88 -1.53 -0.38
N THR A 176 10.31 -1.45 -1.62
CA THR A 176 9.61 -0.71 -2.66
C THR A 176 8.42 -1.55 -3.14
N ALA A 177 7.20 -1.03 -2.97
CA ALA A 177 6.00 -1.67 -3.47
C ALA A 177 5.78 -1.39 -4.97
N LEU A 178 6.03 -0.14 -5.38
CA LEU A 178 5.84 0.36 -6.74
C LEU A 178 6.95 1.36 -7.08
N VAL A 179 7.42 1.36 -8.32
CA VAL A 179 8.38 2.35 -8.82
C VAL A 179 7.70 3.31 -9.79
N TYR A 180 7.98 4.59 -9.62
CA TYR A 180 7.56 5.66 -10.50
C TYR A 180 8.75 6.48 -11.00
N GLN A 181 8.46 7.44 -11.89
CA GLN A 181 9.47 8.42 -12.26
C GLN A 181 9.81 9.33 -11.07
N LYS A 182 11.04 9.21 -10.55
CA LYS A 182 11.59 9.98 -9.41
C LYS A 182 10.89 9.72 -8.06
N ALA A 183 10.12 8.66 -7.92
CA ALA A 183 9.47 8.30 -6.67
C ALA A 183 9.23 6.80 -6.58
N ILE A 184 9.02 6.30 -5.38
CA ILE A 184 8.67 4.91 -5.08
C ILE A 184 7.58 4.88 -4.02
N GLU A 185 6.64 3.93 -4.06
CA GLU A 185 5.82 3.62 -2.88
C GLU A 185 6.57 2.66 -1.98
N ILE A 186 6.54 2.90 -0.67
CA ILE A 186 7.16 2.01 0.30
C ILE A 186 6.11 1.12 0.97
N GLU A 187 6.53 -0.10 1.30
CA GLU A 187 5.80 -1.03 2.16
C GLU A 187 6.66 -1.37 3.37
N ILE A 188 6.07 -1.37 4.57
CA ILE A 188 6.79 -1.68 5.82
C ILE A 188 5.96 -2.68 6.63
N ALA A 189 6.54 -3.85 6.87
CA ALA A 189 5.94 -4.86 7.71
C ALA A 189 6.89 -5.27 8.85
N THR A 190 6.31 -5.61 9.99
CA THR A 190 7.03 -6.14 11.14
C THR A 190 6.25 -7.34 11.66
N LYS A 191 6.95 -8.46 11.85
CA LYS A 191 6.39 -9.70 12.35
C LYS A 191 5.65 -9.42 13.67
N PRO A 192 4.41 -9.93 13.89
CA PRO A 192 3.57 -9.52 15.02
C PRO A 192 4.24 -9.60 16.40
N THR A 193 5.05 -10.63 16.64
CA THR A 193 5.79 -10.84 17.89
C THR A 193 6.95 -9.85 18.11
N TYR A 194 7.34 -9.10 17.08
CA TYR A 194 8.42 -8.11 17.10
C TYR A 194 7.93 -6.66 16.92
N GLN A 195 6.61 -6.45 16.88
CA GLN A 195 6.03 -5.10 16.82
C GLN A 195 6.31 -4.31 18.11
N GLN A 196 6.14 -2.99 18.03
CA GLN A 196 6.33 -2.05 19.15
C GLN A 196 7.77 -1.99 19.71
N GLN A 197 8.76 -2.52 18.97
CA GLN A 197 10.19 -2.45 19.32
C GLN A 197 10.95 -1.39 18.50
N GLY A 198 10.24 -0.52 17.77
CA GLY A 198 10.84 0.56 16.96
C GLY A 198 11.41 0.12 15.60
N LEU A 199 11.36 -1.17 15.25
CA LEU A 199 11.95 -1.71 14.01
C LEU A 199 11.43 -1.02 12.74
N ALA A 200 10.12 -0.81 12.64
CA ALA A 200 9.51 -0.10 11.51
C ALA A 200 10.02 1.35 11.37
N THR A 201 10.29 2.04 12.49
CA THR A 201 10.86 3.40 12.45
C THR A 201 12.31 3.38 11.94
N VAL A 202 13.11 2.42 12.39
CA VAL A 202 14.50 2.23 11.91
C VAL A 202 14.51 1.94 10.42
N LEU A 203 13.65 1.02 9.97
CA LEU A 203 13.50 0.66 8.56
C LEU A 203 13.05 1.84 7.70
N GLY A 204 12.01 2.58 8.14
CA GLY A 204 11.55 3.78 7.45
C GLY A 204 12.66 4.83 7.30
N ALA A 205 13.42 5.09 8.38
CA ALA A 205 14.56 6.00 8.31
C ALA A 205 15.65 5.53 7.33
N LYS A 206 15.97 4.23 7.33
CA LYS A 206 16.93 3.66 6.39
C LYS A 206 16.45 3.79 4.94
N MET A 207 15.17 3.50 4.69
CA MET A 207 14.56 3.59 3.37
C MET A 207 14.61 5.01 2.83
N ILE A 208 14.32 6.01 3.68
CA ILE A 208 14.40 7.42 3.29
C ILE A 208 15.82 7.79 2.87
N LEU A 209 16.82 7.49 3.71
CA LEU A 209 18.23 7.78 3.41
C LEU A 209 18.68 7.12 2.10
N ALA A 210 18.30 5.87 1.85
CA ALA A 210 18.62 5.17 0.61
C ALA A 210 17.92 5.79 -0.60
N SER A 211 16.65 6.19 -0.45
CA SER A 211 15.86 6.84 -1.51
C SER A 211 16.48 8.15 -1.95
N LEU A 212 16.91 8.98 -0.99
CA LEU A 212 17.58 10.24 -1.27
C LEU A 212 18.91 10.04 -2.00
N GLN A 213 19.69 9.02 -1.65
CA GLN A 213 20.92 8.65 -2.36
C GLN A 213 20.65 8.21 -3.81
N CYS A 214 19.53 7.53 -4.05
CA CYS A 214 19.07 7.13 -5.38
C CYS A 214 18.36 8.25 -6.16
N GLY A 215 18.16 9.43 -5.55
CA GLY A 215 17.46 10.55 -6.19
C GLY A 215 15.97 10.32 -6.43
N VAL A 216 15.33 9.47 -5.61
CA VAL A 216 13.88 9.19 -5.64
C VAL A 216 13.21 9.59 -4.33
N PHE A 217 11.96 10.03 -4.39
CA PHE A 217 11.16 10.32 -3.20
C PHE A 217 10.43 9.05 -2.71
N PRO A 218 10.58 8.65 -1.44
CA PRO A 218 9.83 7.55 -0.86
C PRO A 218 8.43 8.03 -0.45
N LEU A 219 7.43 7.75 -1.28
CA LEU A 219 6.04 8.03 -0.98
C LEU A 219 5.57 7.14 0.18
N TRP A 220 4.71 7.73 1.02
CA TRP A 220 4.13 7.05 2.18
C TRP A 220 2.63 7.30 2.19
N ASP A 221 1.86 6.22 2.24
CA ASP A 221 0.42 6.25 2.50
C ASP A 221 0.11 5.30 3.66
N ALA A 222 -0.25 5.87 4.82
CA ALA A 222 -0.33 5.10 6.05
C ALA A 222 -1.64 4.32 6.14
N HIS A 223 -1.53 3.00 6.27
CA HIS A 223 -2.67 2.10 6.45
C HIS A 223 -3.43 2.34 7.78
N ASN A 224 -2.76 2.85 8.83
CA ASN A 224 -3.35 3.07 10.15
C ASN A 224 -2.62 4.17 10.95
N GLU A 225 -3.16 4.49 12.14
CA GLU A 225 -2.62 5.54 13.02
C GLU A 225 -1.18 5.25 13.50
N ALA A 226 -0.78 3.99 13.64
CA ALA A 226 0.59 3.64 14.02
C ALA A 226 1.58 3.96 12.89
N SER A 227 1.24 3.60 11.65
CA SER A 227 2.01 3.95 10.46
C SER A 227 2.09 5.48 10.28
N LYS A 228 0.98 6.18 10.49
CA LYS A 228 0.94 7.66 10.45
C LYS A 228 1.93 8.28 11.45
N LYS A 229 1.92 7.84 12.71
CA LYS A 229 2.84 8.35 13.74
C LYS A 229 4.31 8.10 13.39
N ILE A 230 4.61 6.98 12.73
CA ILE A 230 5.96 6.68 12.24
C ILE A 230 6.34 7.66 11.13
N ALA A 231 5.48 7.86 10.13
CA ALA A 231 5.73 8.79 9.03
C ALA A 231 5.94 10.24 9.55
N GLU A 232 5.09 10.73 10.46
CA GLU A 232 5.26 12.06 11.08
C GLU A 232 6.58 12.17 11.83
N LYS A 233 6.97 11.13 12.60
CA LYS A 233 8.25 11.08 13.31
C LYS A 233 9.45 11.12 12.36
N LEU A 234 9.31 10.59 11.15
CA LEU A 234 10.36 10.56 10.12
C LEU A 234 10.41 11.84 9.27
N GLY A 235 9.51 12.80 9.51
CA GLY A 235 9.52 14.11 8.84
C GLY A 235 8.51 14.28 7.72
N TYR A 236 7.60 13.31 7.52
CA TYR A 236 6.51 13.48 6.56
C TYR A 236 5.43 14.44 7.08
N GLN A 237 4.85 15.23 6.17
CA GLN A 237 3.71 16.09 6.48
C GLN A 237 2.38 15.38 6.14
N CYS A 238 1.59 15.09 7.16
CA CYS A 238 0.26 14.49 7.01
C CYS A 238 -0.72 15.48 6.34
N LEU A 239 -1.44 15.00 5.32
CA LEU A 239 -2.48 15.75 4.59
C LEU A 239 -3.89 15.50 5.15
N GLY A 240 -4.06 14.44 5.92
CA GLY A 240 -5.34 14.11 6.56
C GLY A 240 -5.74 12.65 6.41
N ALA A 241 -6.77 12.30 7.17
CA ALA A 241 -7.40 10.99 7.14
C ALA A 241 -8.33 10.85 5.94
N TYR A 242 -8.48 9.64 5.41
CA TYR A 242 -9.47 9.32 4.39
C TYR A 242 -10.00 7.88 4.56
N PRO A 243 -11.25 7.61 4.13
CA PRO A 243 -11.83 6.29 4.24
C PRO A 243 -11.26 5.34 3.18
N ALA A 244 -11.04 4.10 3.57
CA ALA A 244 -10.77 2.97 2.70
C ALA A 244 -11.68 1.80 3.10
N TYR A 245 -11.85 0.83 2.22
CA TYR A 245 -12.74 -0.29 2.43
C TYR A 245 -12.10 -1.59 2.00
N GLU A 246 -12.36 -2.67 2.72
CA GLU A 246 -11.94 -4.03 2.36
C GLU A 246 -13.10 -5.00 2.55
N LEU A 247 -13.02 -6.19 1.94
CA LEU A 247 -14.02 -7.23 2.15
C LEU A 247 -13.94 -7.77 3.57
N LYS A 248 -15.09 -7.92 4.22
CA LYS A 248 -15.19 -8.62 5.50
C LYS A 248 -14.68 -10.05 5.35
N SER A 249 -13.68 -10.39 6.15
CA SER A 249 -13.22 -11.77 6.31
C SER A 249 -14.40 -12.66 6.73
N VAL A 250 -14.38 -13.95 6.33
CA VAL A 250 -15.44 -14.91 6.69
C VAL A 250 -15.55 -15.08 8.22
N THR A 251 -14.49 -14.76 8.96
CA THR A 251 -14.43 -14.73 10.43
C THR A 251 -15.27 -13.60 11.03
N ASP A 252 -15.28 -12.41 10.43
CA ASP A 252 -16.12 -11.29 10.91
C ASP A 252 -17.62 -11.54 10.73
N ARG A 253 -18.01 -12.34 9.73
CA ARG A 253 -19.43 -12.65 9.49
C ARG A 253 -20.04 -13.54 10.58
N ARG A 254 -19.23 -14.35 11.27
CA ARG A 254 -19.69 -15.20 12.39
C ARG A 254 -19.85 -14.44 13.71
N ASN A 255 -19.16 -13.31 13.88
CA ASN A 255 -19.29 -12.47 15.08
C ASN A 255 -20.49 -11.52 15.05
N HIS A 256 -21.31 -11.55 13.99
CA HIS A 256 -22.52 -10.75 13.85
C HIS A 256 -23.81 -11.56 13.74
N ASP A 257 -23.77 -12.89 13.96
CA ASP A 257 -25.00 -13.67 14.21
C ASP A 257 -25.27 -13.70 15.73
N PRO A 258 -26.31 -13.00 16.23
CA PRO A 258 -26.66 -13.02 17.66
C PRO A 258 -27.15 -14.39 18.16
N ARG A 259 -27.12 -15.44 17.33
CA ARG A 259 -27.54 -16.81 17.69
C ARG A 259 -26.42 -17.78 18.04
N THR A 260 -25.15 -17.36 18.07
CA THR A 260 -24.03 -18.27 18.41
C THR A 260 -23.41 -18.05 19.79
N ILE A 261 -24.18 -17.50 20.74
CA ILE A 261 -23.88 -17.59 22.19
C ILE A 261 -24.99 -18.40 22.85
N MET A 262 -24.96 -19.70 22.65
CA MET A 262 -25.53 -20.72 23.54
C MET A 262 -25.21 -22.10 22.94
N GLU A 263 -24.03 -22.61 23.29
CA GLU A 263 -23.74 -24.02 23.64
C GLU A 263 -22.29 -24.13 24.13
#